data_AF-A0A1G7EZ72-F1
#
_entry.id   AF-A0A1G7EZ72-F1
#
_cell.length_a   1.000
_cell.length_b   1.000
_cell.length_c   1.000
_cell.angle_alpha   90.00
_cell.angle_beta   90.00
_cell.angle_gamma   90.00
#
_symmetry.space_group_name_H-M   'P 1'
#
loop_
_entity.id
_entity.type
_entity.pdbx_description
1 polymer ?
#
loop_
_entity_poly.entity_id
_entity_poly.type
_entity_poly.pdbx_seq_one_letter_code
_entity_poly.pdbx_strand_id
1 'polypeptide(L)'
;MAAVKSLVVFMGVLILLGLGLFGYGMMQQSGKLGRDDGDRAVFDRASLDEPEGTRISHMMSDGQGRVILGLTGGGRPDRVVVIDPADGRRLGTVAVHGSPSR
;
A
#
# COMPACT_ATOMS: atom_id res chain seq x y z
N MET A 1 17.56 -55.73 -3.00
CA MET A 1 16.55 -55.28 -2.02
C MET A 1 16.95 -54.03 -1.25
N ALA A 2 18.21 -53.91 -0.80
CA ALA A 2 18.66 -52.74 -0.02
C ALA A 2 18.58 -51.40 -0.80
N ALA A 3 19.01 -51.38 -2.07
CA ALA A 3 19.03 -50.16 -2.89
C ALA A 3 17.62 -49.59 -3.19
N VAL A 4 16.64 -50.47 -3.43
CA VAL A 4 15.25 -50.06 -3.65
C VAL A 4 14.64 -49.52 -2.35
N LYS A 5 14.95 -50.16 -1.22
CA LYS A 5 14.45 -49.74 0.10
C LYS A 5 15.02 -48.39 0.52
N SER A 6 16.29 -48.11 0.23
CA SER A 6 16.90 -46.80 0.52
C SER A 6 16.32 -45.69 -0.33
N LEU A 7 16.01 -45.96 -1.61
CA LEU A 7 15.38 -44.98 -2.50
C LEU A 7 14.00 -44.56 -1.99
N VAL A 8 13.21 -45.53 -1.53
CA VAL A 8 11.87 -45.28 -0.97
C VAL A 8 11.94 -44.47 0.32
N VAL A 9 12.88 -44.80 1.21
CA VAL A 9 13.09 -44.04 2.45
C VAL A 9 13.50 -42.60 2.14
N PHE A 10 14.40 -42.40 1.19
CA PHE A 10 14.82 -41.07 0.75
C PHE A 10 13.64 -40.27 0.17
N MET A 11 12.82 -40.88 -0.68
CA MET A 11 11.64 -40.24 -1.25
C MET A 11 10.62 -39.86 -0.17
N GLY A 12 10.40 -40.73 0.82
CA GLY A 12 9.51 -40.43 1.95
C GLY A 12 9.97 -39.20 2.74
N VAL A 13 11.27 -39.11 3.04
CA VAL A 13 11.85 -37.94 3.73
C VAL A 13 11.68 -36.67 2.88
N LEU A 14 11.94 -36.74 1.58
CA LEU A 14 11.82 -35.60 0.68
C LEU A 14 10.38 -35.07 0.61
N ILE A 15 9.39 -35.98 0.60
CA ILE A 15 7.97 -35.62 0.61
C ILE A 15 7.60 -34.92 1.92
N LEU A 16 8.01 -35.47 3.07
CA LEU A 16 7.73 -34.85 4.37
C LEU A 16 8.36 -33.45 4.48
N LEU A 17 9.58 -33.29 3.97
CA LEU A 17 10.28 -32.02 3.95
C LEU A 17 9.54 -31.00 3.05
N GLY A 18 9.15 -31.43 1.85
CA GLY A 18 8.40 -30.60 0.90
C GLY A 18 7.03 -30.18 1.43
N LEU A 19 6.28 -31.11 2.03
CA LEU A 19 4.95 -30.83 2.58
C LEU A 19 5.03 -29.88 3.79
N GLY A 20 6.06 -30.03 4.62
CA GLY A 20 6.33 -29.11 5.73
C GLY A 20 6.66 -27.70 5.26
N LEU A 21 7.56 -27.56 4.28
CA LEU A 21 7.90 -26.26 3.68
C LEU A 21 6.68 -25.62 3.02
N PHE A 22 5.88 -26.40 2.30
CA PHE A 22 4.66 -25.92 1.65
C PHE A 22 3.63 -25.42 2.66
N GLY A 23 3.37 -26.19 3.72
CA GLY A 23 2.47 -25.78 4.80
C GLY A 23 2.94 -24.51 5.52
N TYR A 24 4.24 -24.41 5.80
CA TYR A 24 4.83 -23.20 6.39
C TYR A 24 4.70 -21.98 5.48
N GLY A 25 4.99 -22.14 4.18
CA GLY A 25 4.81 -21.09 3.18
C GLY A 25 3.35 -20.62 3.08
N MET A 26 2.40 -21.54 3.10
CA MET A 26 0.98 -21.22 3.12
C MET A 26 0.55 -20.48 4.39
N MET A 27 1.05 -20.88 5.57
CA MET A 27 0.77 -20.16 6.83
C MET A 27 1.34 -18.74 6.84
N GLN A 28 2.52 -18.54 6.26
CA GLN A 28 3.12 -17.21 6.13
C GLN A 28 2.37 -16.32 5.14
N GLN A 29 1.76 -16.93 4.11
CA GLN A 29 0.97 -16.22 3.10
C GLN A 29 -0.47 -15.95 3.57
N SER A 30 -1.08 -16.83 4.37
CA SER A 30 -2.41 -16.61 4.94
C SER A 30 -2.42 -15.48 5.97
N GLY A 31 -1.33 -15.26 6.71
CA GLY A 31 -1.16 -14.08 7.55
C GLY A 31 -1.16 -12.74 6.78
N LYS A 32 -0.91 -12.77 5.46
CA LYS A 32 -1.02 -11.59 4.58
C LYS A 32 -2.40 -11.43 3.95
N LEU A 33 -3.19 -12.50 3.86
CA LEU A 33 -4.57 -12.51 3.32
C LEU A 33 -5.64 -12.34 4.41
N GLY A 34 -5.31 -12.57 5.68
CA GLY A 34 -6.19 -12.35 6.83
C GLY A 34 -6.17 -10.91 7.38
N ARG A 35 -5.61 -9.96 6.63
CA ARG A 35 -5.66 -8.52 6.96
C ARG A 35 -6.66 -7.77 6.07
N ASP A 36 -7.69 -8.49 5.65
CA ASP A 36 -8.91 -7.96 5.04
C ASP A 36 -10.08 -8.24 6.02
N ASP A 37 -9.82 -7.97 7.30
CA ASP A 37 -10.92 -7.70 8.22
C ASP A 37 -11.59 -6.45 7.70
N GLY A 38 -12.90 -6.55 7.43
CA GLY A 38 -13.80 -5.46 7.14
C GLY A 38 -13.83 -4.44 8.27
N ASP A 39 -12.74 -3.69 8.40
CA ASP A 39 -12.70 -2.38 8.98
C ASP A 39 -13.57 -1.56 8.03
N ARG A 40 -14.84 -1.39 8.41
CA ARG A 40 -15.66 -0.33 7.84
C ARG A 40 -14.81 0.90 7.99
N ALA A 41 -14.18 1.37 6.91
CA ALA A 41 -13.29 2.52 6.93
C ALA A 41 -13.98 3.60 7.76
N VAL A 42 -13.54 3.75 9.00
CA VAL A 42 -14.08 4.76 9.89
C VAL A 42 -13.68 6.04 9.18
N PHE A 43 -14.67 6.81 8.72
CA PHE A 43 -14.40 8.12 8.17
C PHE A 43 -13.82 8.96 9.31
N ASP A 44 -12.50 8.92 9.43
CA ASP A 44 -11.73 9.66 10.41
C ASP A 44 -11.18 10.93 9.77
N ARG A 45 -10.80 11.89 10.60
CA ARG A 45 -10.32 13.19 10.13
C ARG A 45 -8.87 13.07 9.65
N ALA A 46 -8.67 13.17 8.33
CA ALA A 46 -7.35 13.44 7.77
C ALA A 46 -7.03 14.94 7.86
N SER A 47 -5.95 15.31 8.55
CA SER A 47 -5.42 16.68 8.57
C SER A 47 -4.38 16.82 7.46
N LEU A 48 -4.59 17.77 6.55
CA LEU A 48 -3.52 18.23 5.67
C LEU A 48 -2.78 19.36 6.41
N ASP A 49 -1.50 19.18 6.70
CA ASP A 49 -0.61 20.19 7.31
C ASP A 49 -0.35 21.38 6.36
N GLU A 50 -1.42 22.08 6.02
CA GLU A 50 -1.42 23.21 5.10
C GLU A 50 -1.65 24.51 5.86
N PRO A 51 -0.95 25.58 5.48
CA PRO A 51 -1.10 26.87 6.14
C PRO A 51 -2.49 27.45 5.88
N GLU A 52 -2.93 28.31 6.80
CA GLU A 52 -4.19 29.04 6.67
C GLU A 52 -4.27 29.80 5.34
N GLY A 53 -5.47 29.83 4.76
CA GLY A 53 -5.70 30.43 3.44
C GLY A 53 -5.36 29.52 2.26
N THR A 54 -4.93 28.28 2.50
CA THR A 54 -4.87 27.24 1.46
C THR A 54 -6.29 26.85 1.02
N ARG A 55 -6.47 26.64 -0.29
CA ARG A 55 -7.72 26.14 -0.87
C ARG A 55 -7.44 24.92 -1.73
N ILE A 56 -8.39 23.98 -1.71
CA ILE A 56 -8.41 22.86 -2.65
C ILE A 56 -9.02 23.38 -3.95
N SER A 57 -8.23 23.47 -5.02
CA SER A 57 -8.68 23.91 -6.34
C SER A 57 -9.21 22.73 -7.17
N HIS A 58 -8.59 21.56 -7.05
CA HIS A 58 -8.96 20.35 -7.77
C HIS A 58 -8.84 19.12 -6.89
N MET A 59 -9.69 18.12 -7.15
CA MET A 59 -9.66 16.80 -6.50
C MET A 59 -9.92 15.74 -7.56
N MET A 60 -9.10 14.68 -7.57
CA MET A 60 -9.26 13.52 -8.44
C MET A 60 -8.86 12.24 -7.70
N SER A 61 -9.57 11.14 -7.95
CA SER A 61 -9.11 9.80 -7.57
C SER A 61 -8.36 9.17 -8.75
N ASP A 62 -7.28 8.45 -8.47
CA ASP A 62 -6.50 7.75 -9.49
C ASP A 62 -7.04 6.36 -9.86
N GLY A 63 -8.12 5.92 -9.20
CA GLY A 63 -8.72 4.59 -9.40
C GLY A 63 -7.95 3.43 -8.79
N GLN A 64 -6.77 3.67 -8.21
CA GLN A 64 -5.94 2.69 -7.50
C GLN A 64 -5.97 2.90 -5.98
N GLY A 65 -6.86 3.77 -5.51
CA GLY A 65 -7.04 4.07 -4.10
C GLY A 65 -6.26 5.28 -3.61
N ARG A 66 -5.76 6.17 -4.48
CA ARG A 66 -5.12 7.44 -4.08
C ARG A 66 -5.98 8.63 -4.47
N VAL A 67 -5.92 9.68 -3.65
CA VAL A 67 -6.56 10.97 -3.92
C VAL A 67 -5.49 12.01 -4.24
N ILE A 68 -5.67 12.70 -5.35
CA ILE A 68 -4.81 13.76 -5.85
C ILE A 68 -5.54 15.09 -5.62
N LEU A 69 -4.91 15.98 -4.85
CA LEU A 69 -5.44 17.31 -4.55
C LEU A 69 -4.56 18.39 -5.19
N GLY A 70 -5.17 19.26 -5.98
CA GLY A 70 -4.57 20.55 -6.36
C GLY A 70 -4.82 21.56 -5.25
N LEU A 71 -3.75 22.13 -4.70
CA LEU A 71 -3.81 23.13 -3.64
C LEU A 71 -3.22 24.46 -4.13
N THR A 72 -3.90 25.55 -3.80
CA THR A 72 -3.47 26.91 -4.11
C THR A 72 -3.56 27.81 -2.87
N GLY A 73 -2.84 28.92 -2.86
CA GLY A 73 -2.86 29.87 -1.74
C GLY A 73 -2.06 29.41 -0.51
N GLY A 74 -2.36 30.02 0.64
CA GLY A 74 -1.64 29.77 1.89
C GLY A 74 -0.19 30.28 1.92
N GLY A 75 0.13 31.27 1.08
CA GLY A 75 1.49 31.81 0.96
C GLY A 75 2.50 30.84 0.32
N ARG A 76 2.03 29.70 -0.20
CA ARG A 76 2.84 28.70 -0.92
C ARG A 76 2.50 28.71 -2.41
N PRO A 77 3.44 28.33 -3.29
CA PRO A 77 3.14 28.07 -4.69
C PRO A 77 2.05 27.01 -4.85
N ASP A 78 1.44 27.01 -6.03
CA ASP A 78 0.51 25.96 -6.43
C ASP A 78 1.23 24.60 -6.39
N ARG A 79 0.52 23.61 -5.85
CA ARG A 79 1.11 22.32 -5.52
C ARG A 79 0.07 21.23 -5.62
N VAL A 80 0.52 20.05 -5.99
CA VAL A 80 -0.30 18.85 -6.04
C VAL A 80 0.12 17.93 -4.90
N VAL A 81 -0.85 17.52 -4.09
CA VAL A 81 -0.64 16.61 -2.96
C VAL A 81 -1.31 15.29 -3.27
N VAL A 82 -0.58 14.19 -3.07
CA VAL A 82 -1.11 12.83 -3.23
C VAL A 82 -1.31 12.25 -1.85
N ILE A 83 -2.50 11.71 -1.60
CA ILE A 83 -2.95 11.21 -0.30
C ILE A 83 -3.42 9.78 -0.46
N ASP A 84 -3.08 8.94 0.51
CA ASP A 84 -3.73 7.66 0.73
C ASP A 84 -4.95 7.89 1.64
N PRO A 85 -6.18 7.76 1.12
CA PRO A 85 -7.40 7.91 1.89
C PRO A 85 -7.62 6.75 2.89
N ALA A 86 -6.92 5.62 2.77
CA ALA A 86 -7.10 4.49 3.69
C ALA A 86 -6.54 4.80 5.08
N ASP A 87 -5.44 5.54 5.16
CA ASP A 87 -4.79 5.92 6.43
C ASP A 87 -4.62 7.43 6.59
N GLY A 88 -5.14 8.24 5.66
CA GLY A 88 -5.07 9.70 5.67
C GLY A 88 -3.67 10.26 5.45
N ARG A 89 -2.70 9.44 5.02
CA ARG A 89 -1.31 9.86 4.90
C ARG A 89 -1.04 10.56 3.59
N ARG A 90 -0.24 11.64 3.66
CA ARG A 90 0.35 12.27 2.48
C ARG A 90 1.47 11.38 1.93
N LEU A 91 1.25 10.86 0.72
CA LEU A 91 2.21 10.05 -0.04
C LEU A 91 3.29 10.90 -0.70
N GLY A 92 2.95 12.13 -1.08
CA GLY A 92 3.92 13.03 -1.70
C GLY A 92 3.36 14.40 -2.06
N THR A 93 4.27 15.28 -2.49
CA THR A 93 3.94 16.62 -2.94
C THR A 93 4.74 16.95 -4.19
N VAL A 94 4.05 17.42 -5.23
CA VAL A 94 4.64 17.98 -6.43
C VAL A 94 4.45 19.49 -6.37
N ALA A 95 5.54 20.24 -6.25
CA ALA A 95 5.50 21.68 -6.29
C ALA A 95 5.56 22.16 -7.75
N VAL A 96 4.67 23.08 -8.13
CA VAL A 96 4.74 23.73 -9.43
C VAL A 96 5.58 24.99 -9.28
N HIS A 97 6.75 24.99 -9.91
CA HIS A 97 7.64 26.14 -9.97
C HIS A 97 7.61 26.70 -11.39
N GLY A 98 7.10 27.91 -11.55
CA GLY A 98 7.06 28.60 -12.84
C GLY A 98 6.92 30.10 -12.67
N SER A 99 7.59 30.86 -13.54
CA SER A 99 7.31 32.29 -13.69
C SER A 99 6.01 32.45 -14.48
N PRO A 100 5.11 33.39 -14.12
CA PRO A 100 3.87 33.61 -14.87
C PRO A 100 4.18 33.90 -16.33
N SER A 101 3.65 33.08 -17.24
CA SER A 101 3.69 33.35 -18.69
C SER A 101 2.77 34.54 -18.98
N ARG A 102 3.37 35.62 -19.47
CA ARG A 102 2.73 36.92 -19.74
C ARG A 102 1.82 36.89 -20.96
#